data_AF-A0A929I9L4-F1
#
_entry.id   AF-A0A929I9L4-F1
#
_cell.length_a   1.000
_cell.length_b   1.000
_cell.length_c   1.000
_cell.angle_alpha   90.00
_cell.angle_beta   90.00
_cell.angle_gamma   90.00
#
_symmetry.space_group_name_H-M   'P 1'
#
loop_
_entity.id
_entity.type
_entity.pdbx_description
1 polymer ?
#
loop_
_entity_poly.entity_id
_entity_poly.type
_entity_poly.pdbx_seq_one_letter_code
_entity_poly.pdbx_strand_id
1 'polypeptide(L)'
;MLKVFHKLIFGLVMFAVPMSAYAQAAPEPLTCNGAAVSFEAGVMPSDWSISTAAAAGGEFVISTNNSSSFWLPGPAPDGSYYASANDDTTGPISDGSSDYLYSNVFNLTNSSAASLAFDYHFNATFGHIAGGVQVSSDGGITWDAEIIVAAGPDWQNHNLDLAAYTGLPTVQVRFHSDDGGAWAAGYGIDNLALSCDIDVPIITAIAIPTASFWGLLLLAGLLLVVAMRRMRPERN
;
A
#
# COMPACT_ATOMS: atom_id res chain seq x y z
N MET A 1 67.45 -28.25 -31.45
CA MET A 1 66.06 -28.75 -31.53
C MET A 1 65.26 -27.99 -30.49
N LEU A 2 64.73 -26.80 -30.77
CA LEU A 2 63.46 -26.48 -31.44
C LEU A 2 62.22 -27.07 -30.74
N LYS A 3 61.29 -26.17 -30.35
CA LYS A 3 59.84 -26.34 -30.09
C LYS A 3 59.49 -26.94 -28.69
N VAL A 4 58.52 -26.44 -27.89
CA VAL A 4 57.32 -25.64 -28.14
C VAL A 4 56.90 -24.88 -26.85
N PHE A 5 56.50 -23.61 -26.98
CA PHE A 5 55.69 -22.88 -26.01
C PHE A 5 54.24 -23.36 -26.04
N HIS A 6 53.66 -23.78 -24.92
CA HIS A 6 52.19 -23.85 -24.80
C HIS A 6 51.72 -22.95 -23.65
N LYS A 7 51.19 -21.79 -24.04
CA LYS A 7 50.32 -20.94 -23.23
C LYS A 7 49.07 -21.76 -22.88
N LEU A 8 48.83 -22.04 -21.60
CA LEU A 8 47.46 -22.28 -21.12
C LEU A 8 46.90 -20.94 -20.64
N ILE A 9 46.05 -20.33 -21.47
CA ILE A 9 45.14 -19.28 -21.04
C ILE A 9 43.84 -20.02 -20.67
N PHE A 10 43.56 -20.12 -19.37
CA PHE A 10 42.23 -20.52 -18.90
C PHE A 10 41.27 -19.37 -19.20
N GLY A 11 40.49 -19.51 -20.28
CA GLY A 11 39.36 -18.65 -20.56
C GLY A 11 38.23 -18.98 -19.59
N LEU A 12 38.03 -18.12 -18.59
CA LEU A 12 36.81 -18.12 -17.78
C LEU A 12 35.67 -17.64 -18.68
N VAL A 13 34.91 -18.57 -19.24
CA VAL A 13 33.62 -18.24 -19.89
C VAL A 13 32.64 -17.97 -18.76
N MET A 14 32.51 -16.71 -18.35
CA MET A 14 31.34 -16.28 -17.58
C MET A 14 30.13 -16.40 -18.50
N PHE A 15 29.32 -17.42 -18.29
CA PHE A 15 27.94 -17.40 -18.77
C PHE A 15 27.21 -16.34 -17.95
N ALA A 16 27.14 -15.12 -18.48
CA ALA A 16 26.16 -14.15 -18.03
C ALA A 16 24.78 -14.73 -18.39
N VAL A 17 24.13 -15.35 -17.40
CA VAL A 17 22.68 -15.57 -17.48
C VAL A 17 22.09 -14.16 -17.56
N PRO A 18 21.36 -13.78 -18.63
CA PRO A 18 20.69 -12.52 -18.63
C PRO A 18 19.70 -12.57 -17.47
N MET A 19 20.00 -11.81 -16.41
CA MET A 19 19.05 -11.50 -15.37
C MET A 19 18.01 -10.64 -16.09
N SER A 20 17.00 -11.30 -16.65
CA SER A 20 15.71 -10.65 -16.90
C SER A 20 15.28 -10.20 -15.52
N ALA A 21 15.60 -8.94 -15.19
CA ALA A 21 14.97 -8.26 -14.09
C ALA A 21 13.48 -8.33 -14.42
N TYR A 22 12.79 -9.27 -13.80
CA TYR A 22 11.38 -9.09 -13.53
C TYR A 22 11.35 -7.73 -12.82
N ALA A 23 10.94 -6.69 -13.53
CA ALA A 23 10.60 -5.45 -12.88
C ALA A 23 9.45 -5.83 -11.97
N GLN A 24 9.76 -6.09 -10.69
CA GLN A 24 8.76 -6.32 -9.66
C GLN A 24 7.83 -5.11 -9.74
N ALA A 25 6.53 -5.36 -9.91
CA ALA A 25 5.55 -4.29 -9.90
C ALA A 25 5.78 -3.44 -8.64
N ALA A 26 5.68 -2.12 -8.78
CA ALA A 26 5.87 -1.22 -7.65
C ALA A 26 4.90 -1.63 -6.53
N PRO A 27 5.33 -1.65 -5.26
CA PRO A 27 4.45 -2.00 -4.14
C PRO A 27 3.23 -1.08 -4.17
N GLU A 28 2.03 -1.66 -3.99
CA GLU A 28 0.76 -0.94 -4.04
C GLU A 28 0.51 -0.25 -2.69
N PRO A 29 0.67 1.08 -2.56
CA PRO A 29 0.45 1.75 -1.30
C PRO A 29 -1.06 1.96 -1.09
N LEU A 30 -1.56 1.68 0.11
CA LEU A 30 -2.93 2.02 0.46
C LEU A 30 -3.03 3.55 0.58
N THR A 31 -3.70 4.16 -0.39
CA THR A 31 -3.82 5.62 -0.51
C THR A 31 -5.26 6.02 -0.74
N CYS A 32 -5.62 7.22 -0.28
CA CYS A 32 -6.98 7.72 -0.42
C CYS A 32 -7.41 7.81 -1.88
N ASN A 33 -8.50 7.12 -2.24
CA ASN A 33 -9.01 6.98 -3.60
C ASN A 33 -7.96 6.46 -4.61
N GLY A 34 -6.96 5.74 -4.11
CA GLY A 34 -5.94 5.09 -4.91
C GLY A 34 -6.43 3.80 -5.55
N ALA A 35 -5.50 3.09 -6.22
CA ALA A 35 -5.75 1.71 -6.62
C ALA A 35 -5.93 0.84 -5.38
N ALA A 36 -6.75 -0.21 -5.50
CA ALA A 36 -6.85 -1.21 -4.45
C ALA A 36 -5.51 -1.95 -4.29
N VAL A 37 -5.19 -2.32 -3.06
CA VAL A 37 -4.09 -3.25 -2.78
C VAL A 37 -4.65 -4.65 -2.96
N SER A 38 -4.25 -5.29 -4.05
CA SER A 38 -4.72 -6.61 -4.53
C SER A 38 -3.65 -7.70 -4.46
N PHE A 39 -2.45 -7.35 -3.95
CA PHE A 39 -1.32 -8.26 -3.78
C PHE A 39 -0.79 -8.96 -5.06
N GLU A 40 -1.24 -8.55 -6.25
CA GLU A 40 -0.89 -9.19 -7.54
C GLU A 40 0.60 -9.12 -7.89
N ALA A 41 1.38 -8.29 -7.20
CA ALA A 41 2.84 -8.33 -7.26
C ALA A 41 3.45 -9.62 -6.67
N GLY A 42 2.65 -10.44 -5.99
CA GLY A 42 3.05 -11.71 -5.37
C GLY A 42 4.00 -11.56 -4.18
N VAL A 43 4.10 -10.34 -3.64
CA VAL A 43 5.00 -9.95 -2.56
C VAL A 43 4.29 -8.96 -1.65
N MET A 44 4.64 -8.97 -0.37
CA MET A 44 4.15 -7.97 0.58
C MET A 44 4.54 -6.56 0.11
N PRO A 45 3.64 -5.56 0.14
CA PRO A 45 4.02 -4.18 -0.10
C PRO A 45 5.13 -3.76 0.87
N SER A 46 6.11 -2.99 0.39
CA SER A 46 7.34 -2.71 1.15
C SER A 46 7.14 -1.88 2.42
N ASP A 47 6.03 -1.17 2.51
CA ASP A 47 5.59 -0.33 3.62
C ASP A 47 4.56 -1.02 4.53
N TRP A 48 4.32 -2.31 4.30
CA TRP A 48 3.51 -3.18 5.14
C TRP A 48 4.41 -4.10 5.95
N SER A 49 3.88 -4.65 7.04
CA SER A 49 4.61 -5.62 7.85
C SER A 49 3.69 -6.71 8.39
N ILE A 50 4.29 -7.77 8.91
CA ILE A 50 3.59 -8.87 9.57
C ILE A 50 4.22 -9.12 10.95
N SER A 51 3.44 -9.69 11.86
CA SER A 51 3.97 -10.28 13.09
C SER A 51 3.19 -11.53 13.44
N THR A 52 3.81 -12.41 14.23
CA THR A 52 3.20 -13.66 14.70
C THR A 52 3.74 -14.00 16.08
N ALA A 53 2.95 -14.68 16.90
CA ALA A 53 3.42 -15.33 18.13
C ALA A 53 4.01 -16.73 17.86
N ALA A 54 3.77 -17.30 16.68
CA ALA A 54 4.23 -18.62 16.31
C ALA A 54 5.76 -18.67 16.22
N ALA A 55 6.34 -19.78 16.68
CA ALA A 55 7.78 -20.01 16.57
C ALA A 55 8.24 -20.28 15.12
N ALA A 56 7.32 -20.73 14.25
CA ALA A 56 7.56 -20.94 12.83
C ALA A 56 6.23 -21.04 12.06
N GLY A 57 6.08 -20.24 10.99
CA GLY A 57 4.88 -20.15 10.15
C GLY A 57 3.70 -19.46 10.84
N GLY A 58 2.47 -19.61 10.32
CA GLY A 58 1.24 -19.02 10.89
C GLY A 58 1.07 -17.56 10.47
N GLU A 59 2.17 -16.85 10.31
CA GLU A 59 2.21 -15.49 9.78
C GLU A 59 1.50 -15.34 8.43
N PHE A 60 0.99 -14.13 8.19
CA PHE A 60 0.41 -13.77 6.90
C PHE A 60 1.43 -13.89 5.78
N VAL A 61 1.06 -14.62 4.73
CA VAL A 61 1.84 -14.74 3.48
C VAL A 61 1.05 -14.23 2.29
N ILE A 62 1.75 -13.72 1.28
CA ILE A 62 1.18 -13.43 -0.04
C ILE A 62 1.37 -14.66 -0.93
N SER A 63 0.28 -15.25 -1.40
CA SER A 63 0.36 -16.44 -2.25
C SER A 63 -0.85 -16.54 -3.16
N THR A 64 -0.76 -17.37 -4.20
CA THR A 64 -1.92 -17.67 -5.04
C THR A 64 -2.83 -18.74 -4.47
N ASN A 65 -2.34 -19.48 -3.47
CA ASN A 65 -3.07 -20.52 -2.79
C ASN A 65 -2.32 -20.92 -1.52
N ASN A 66 -2.82 -20.47 -0.37
CA ASN A 66 -2.39 -20.91 0.95
C ASN A 66 -3.44 -21.84 1.60
N SER A 67 -4.20 -22.60 0.80
CA SER A 67 -5.24 -23.51 1.30
C SER A 67 -4.69 -24.82 1.85
N SER A 68 -5.52 -25.52 2.61
CA SER A 68 -5.28 -26.87 3.08
C SER A 68 -6.56 -27.71 3.06
N SER A 69 -6.50 -28.96 3.53
CA SER A 69 -7.71 -29.80 3.64
C SER A 69 -8.71 -29.28 4.68
N PHE A 70 -8.28 -28.37 5.56
CA PHE A 70 -9.08 -27.84 6.67
C PHE A 70 -9.38 -26.34 6.52
N TRP A 71 -8.80 -25.67 5.54
CA TRP A 71 -9.20 -24.33 5.16
C TRP A 71 -9.10 -24.13 3.65
N LEU A 72 -10.24 -23.89 3.01
CA LEU A 72 -10.38 -23.79 1.56
C LEU A 72 -10.99 -22.43 1.18
N PRO A 73 -10.20 -21.35 1.13
CA PRO A 73 -10.70 -20.04 0.73
C PRO A 73 -11.15 -19.98 -0.74
N GLY A 74 -10.74 -20.95 -1.56
CA GLY A 74 -10.94 -20.87 -3.02
C GLY A 74 -10.00 -19.83 -3.66
N PRO A 75 -10.21 -19.52 -4.95
CA PRO A 75 -9.43 -18.47 -5.62
C PRO A 75 -9.75 -17.08 -5.07
N ALA A 76 -8.80 -16.16 -5.18
CA ALA A 76 -9.02 -14.74 -4.90
C ALA A 76 -10.17 -14.18 -5.76
N PRO A 77 -10.97 -13.22 -5.26
CA PRO A 77 -12.16 -12.68 -5.94
C PRO A 77 -11.92 -12.08 -7.34
N ASP A 78 -10.73 -11.56 -7.64
CA ASP A 78 -10.42 -10.81 -8.87
C ASP A 78 -8.98 -10.98 -9.39
N GLY A 79 -8.16 -11.73 -8.66
CA GLY A 79 -6.74 -11.86 -8.92
C GLY A 79 -6.25 -13.29 -8.80
N SER A 80 -4.93 -13.40 -8.77
CA SER A 80 -4.26 -14.66 -8.48
C SER A 80 -3.74 -14.72 -7.06
N TYR A 81 -3.35 -13.60 -6.43
CA TYR A 81 -2.71 -13.54 -5.11
C TYR A 81 -3.62 -12.93 -4.06
N TYR A 82 -3.43 -13.35 -2.80
CA TYR A 82 -4.08 -12.74 -1.64
C TYR A 82 -3.19 -12.88 -0.40
N ALA A 83 -3.43 -12.07 0.63
CA ALA A 83 -2.79 -12.22 1.93
C ALA A 83 -3.54 -13.24 2.79
N SER A 84 -2.83 -14.16 3.44
CA SER A 84 -3.50 -15.11 4.34
C SER A 84 -2.62 -15.70 5.42
N ALA A 85 -3.23 -15.94 6.57
CA ALA A 85 -2.74 -16.82 7.62
C ALA A 85 -3.49 -18.15 7.55
N ASN A 86 -2.77 -19.27 7.48
CA ASN A 86 -3.37 -20.61 7.52
C ASN A 86 -2.64 -21.46 8.56
N ASP A 87 -3.26 -21.60 9.71
CA ASP A 87 -2.66 -22.29 10.84
C ASP A 87 -2.54 -23.82 10.63
N ASP A 88 -3.35 -24.42 9.75
CA ASP A 88 -3.18 -25.83 9.42
C ASP A 88 -1.85 -26.14 8.72
N THR A 89 -1.26 -25.17 8.03
CA THR A 89 0.03 -25.36 7.36
C THR A 89 1.21 -25.45 8.33
N THR A 90 1.03 -24.97 9.56
CA THR A 90 2.04 -24.97 10.62
C THR A 90 1.92 -26.13 11.59
N GLY A 91 0.73 -26.68 11.75
CA GLY A 91 0.45 -27.78 12.66
C GLY A 91 0.30 -27.35 14.13
N PRO A 92 -0.01 -28.28 15.03
CA PRO A 92 -0.67 -28.00 16.31
C PRO A 92 0.20 -27.39 17.42
N ILE A 93 1.44 -27.01 17.10
CA ILE A 93 2.40 -26.42 18.06
C ILE A 93 2.65 -24.94 17.72
N SER A 94 2.05 -24.45 16.64
CA SER A 94 2.06 -23.03 16.28
C SER A 94 1.17 -22.24 17.24
N ASP A 95 1.61 -21.04 17.60
CA ASP A 95 0.80 -20.10 18.39
C ASP A 95 0.33 -19.00 17.45
N GLY A 96 -0.77 -19.23 16.72
CA GLY A 96 -1.41 -18.26 15.84
C GLY A 96 -2.40 -17.35 16.56
N SER A 97 -2.28 -17.16 17.89
CA SER A 97 -3.15 -16.27 18.66
C SER A 97 -2.90 -14.78 18.39
N SER A 98 -1.94 -14.47 17.53
CA SER A 98 -1.43 -13.13 17.29
C SER A 98 -0.76 -13.03 15.92
N ASP A 99 -1.42 -13.57 14.89
CA ASP A 99 -1.00 -13.41 13.51
C ASP A 99 -1.56 -12.09 12.96
N TYR A 100 -0.68 -11.13 12.73
CA TYR A 100 -1.05 -9.79 12.31
C TYR A 100 -0.50 -9.42 10.93
N LEU A 101 -1.35 -8.79 10.13
CA LEU A 101 -0.98 -8.07 8.91
C LEU A 101 -1.20 -6.58 9.13
N TYR A 102 -0.15 -5.78 9.05
CA TYR A 102 -0.19 -4.34 9.23
C TYR A 102 -0.14 -3.63 7.89
N SER A 103 -1.11 -2.76 7.63
CA SER A 103 -1.07 -1.85 6.48
C SER A 103 0.08 -0.85 6.62
N ASN A 104 0.39 -0.13 5.56
CA ASN A 104 1.11 1.12 5.69
C ASN A 104 0.34 2.13 6.55
N VAL A 105 1.05 3.13 7.07
CA VAL A 105 0.43 4.31 7.67
C VAL A 105 -0.09 5.20 6.55
N PHE A 106 -1.33 5.67 6.69
CA PHE A 106 -1.97 6.59 5.74
C PHE A 106 -2.49 7.85 6.43
N ASN A 107 -2.64 8.91 5.63
CA ASN A 107 -2.92 10.26 6.11
C ASN A 107 -4.34 10.69 5.72
N LEU A 108 -5.18 10.96 6.71
CA LEU A 108 -6.55 11.46 6.58
C LEU A 108 -6.71 12.91 7.06
N THR A 109 -5.61 13.68 7.20
CA THR A 109 -5.61 15.06 7.75
C THR A 109 -6.58 16.00 7.03
N ASN A 110 -6.73 15.84 5.71
CA ASN A 110 -7.62 16.67 4.89
C ASN A 110 -8.89 15.92 4.46
N SER A 111 -9.25 14.83 5.13
CA SER A 111 -10.43 14.05 4.81
C SER A 111 -11.60 14.47 5.69
N SER A 112 -12.80 14.60 5.12
CA SER A 112 -14.06 14.83 5.83
C SER A 112 -14.91 13.56 5.99
N ALA A 113 -14.63 12.53 5.18
CA ALA A 113 -15.15 11.17 5.35
C ALA A 113 -14.08 10.18 4.91
N ALA A 114 -14.08 8.97 5.49
CA ALA A 114 -13.18 7.89 5.09
C ALA A 114 -13.80 6.51 5.39
N SER A 115 -13.55 5.55 4.52
CA SER A 115 -13.85 4.12 4.76
C SER A 115 -12.83 3.23 4.06
N LEU A 116 -12.63 2.03 4.60
CA LEU A 116 -11.77 1.00 4.00
C LEU A 116 -12.62 -0.20 3.62
N ALA A 117 -12.77 -0.43 2.31
CA ALA A 117 -13.35 -1.67 1.81
C ALA A 117 -12.24 -2.71 1.65
N PHE A 118 -12.53 -3.96 1.97
CA PHE A 118 -11.65 -5.10 1.73
C PHE A 118 -12.46 -6.38 1.57
N ASP A 119 -11.95 -7.30 0.78
CA ASP A 119 -12.45 -8.67 0.71
C ASP A 119 -11.77 -9.52 1.76
N TYR A 120 -12.52 -10.46 2.32
CA TYR A 120 -12.01 -11.39 3.31
C TYR A 120 -12.63 -12.78 3.17
N HIS A 121 -11.90 -13.79 3.61
CA HIS A 121 -12.41 -15.14 3.78
C HIS A 121 -12.12 -15.63 5.20
N PHE A 122 -13.19 -15.82 5.98
CA PHE A 122 -13.13 -16.32 7.35
C PHE A 122 -14.34 -17.21 7.61
N ASN A 123 -14.14 -18.44 8.09
CA ASN A 123 -15.23 -19.40 8.29
C ASN A 123 -15.40 -19.85 9.75
N ALA A 124 -14.58 -19.34 10.68
CA ALA A 124 -14.60 -19.66 12.12
C ALA A 124 -14.61 -21.17 12.44
N THR A 125 -14.04 -22.00 11.57
CA THR A 125 -14.02 -23.46 11.78
C THR A 125 -12.87 -23.88 12.69
N PHE A 126 -13.01 -25.07 13.28
CA PHE A 126 -11.99 -25.70 14.14
C PHE A 126 -11.60 -24.92 15.40
N GLY A 127 -12.40 -23.93 15.80
CA GLY A 127 -12.13 -23.10 16.98
C GLY A 127 -11.40 -21.80 16.66
N HIS A 128 -11.21 -21.46 15.39
CA HIS A 128 -10.65 -20.16 14.98
C HIS A 128 -11.50 -19.03 15.56
N ILE A 129 -10.90 -18.24 16.45
CA ILE A 129 -11.58 -17.29 17.33
C ILE A 129 -11.96 -16.02 16.57
N ALA A 130 -11.04 -15.48 15.77
CA ALA A 130 -11.23 -14.21 15.09
C ALA A 130 -10.65 -14.18 13.67
N GLY A 131 -11.43 -13.61 12.75
CA GLY A 131 -10.92 -12.83 11.63
C GLY A 131 -11.13 -11.35 11.97
N GLY A 132 -10.14 -10.75 12.61
CA GLY A 132 -10.24 -9.43 13.21
C GLY A 132 -9.72 -8.31 12.32
N VAL A 133 -10.21 -7.10 12.59
CA VAL A 133 -9.64 -5.85 12.11
C VAL A 133 -9.58 -4.81 13.23
N GLN A 134 -8.48 -4.06 13.27
CA GLN A 134 -8.24 -3.00 14.25
C GLN A 134 -7.67 -1.77 13.57
N VAL A 135 -7.94 -0.61 14.16
CA VAL A 135 -7.45 0.69 13.69
C VAL A 135 -6.59 1.33 14.77
N SER A 136 -5.54 2.01 14.34
CA SER A 136 -4.67 2.83 15.17
C SER A 136 -4.71 4.27 14.68
N SER A 137 -4.76 5.21 15.62
CA SER A 137 -4.64 6.66 15.37
C SER A 137 -3.21 7.20 15.54
N ASP A 138 -2.27 6.40 16.05
CA ASP A 138 -0.93 6.83 16.48
C ASP A 138 0.20 6.07 15.78
N GLY A 139 -0.08 5.54 14.58
CA GLY A 139 0.91 4.81 13.78
C GLY A 139 1.27 3.44 14.34
N GLY A 140 0.31 2.78 14.99
CA GLY A 140 0.43 1.40 15.46
C GLY A 140 0.98 1.23 16.88
N ILE A 141 1.09 2.31 17.66
CA ILE A 141 1.53 2.25 19.06
C ILE A 141 0.39 1.71 19.93
N THR A 142 -0.83 2.17 19.70
CA THR A 142 -2.06 1.68 20.33
C THR A 142 -3.10 1.32 19.28
N TRP A 143 -3.99 0.40 19.64
CA TRP A 143 -5.01 -0.16 18.75
C TRP A 143 -6.36 -0.10 19.46
N ASP A 144 -7.38 0.32 18.72
CA ASP A 144 -8.76 0.31 19.21
C ASP A 144 -9.29 -1.13 19.34
N ALA A 145 -10.49 -1.23 19.93
CA ALA A 145 -11.18 -2.50 20.10
C ALA A 145 -11.31 -3.24 18.77
N GLU A 146 -11.06 -4.54 18.82
CA GLU A 146 -11.14 -5.40 17.66
C GLU A 146 -12.57 -5.59 17.15
N ILE A 147 -12.70 -5.50 15.84
CA ILE A 147 -13.94 -5.78 15.12
C ILE A 147 -13.78 -7.15 14.44
N ILE A 148 -14.66 -8.08 14.79
CA ILE A 148 -14.67 -9.43 14.23
C ILE A 148 -15.57 -9.45 12.99
N VAL A 149 -15.03 -9.88 11.85
CA VAL A 149 -15.82 -10.03 10.62
C VAL A 149 -16.78 -11.23 10.72
N ALA A 150 -17.87 -11.20 9.96
CA ALA A 150 -18.84 -12.28 9.98
C ALA A 150 -18.24 -13.55 9.34
N ALA A 151 -18.41 -14.70 9.98
CA ALA A 151 -17.98 -15.96 9.39
C ALA A 151 -18.87 -16.39 8.22
N GLY A 152 -18.26 -16.92 7.15
CA GLY A 152 -18.94 -17.45 5.98
C GLY A 152 -18.08 -18.46 5.21
N PRO A 153 -18.71 -19.26 4.33
CA PRO A 153 -18.00 -20.28 3.55
C PRO A 153 -17.30 -19.72 2.28
N ASP A 154 -17.59 -18.48 1.92
CA ASP A 154 -17.12 -17.82 0.70
C ASP A 154 -16.43 -16.51 1.05
N TRP A 155 -15.70 -15.93 0.09
CA TRP A 155 -15.19 -14.56 0.20
C TRP A 155 -16.36 -13.58 0.37
N GLN A 156 -16.19 -12.64 1.28
CA GLN A 156 -17.14 -11.59 1.60
C GLN A 156 -16.44 -10.23 1.55
N ASN A 157 -17.21 -9.16 1.39
CA ASN A 157 -16.68 -7.80 1.46
C ASN A 157 -17.07 -7.16 2.80
N HIS A 158 -16.12 -6.46 3.42
CA HIS A 158 -16.37 -5.61 4.58
C HIS A 158 -16.00 -4.16 4.24
N ASN A 159 -16.83 -3.21 4.67
CA ASN A 159 -16.53 -1.79 4.60
C ASN A 159 -16.39 -1.22 6.00
N LEU A 160 -15.16 -1.00 6.43
CA LEU A 160 -14.80 -0.44 7.72
C LEU A 160 -15.00 1.07 7.71
N ASP A 161 -15.84 1.58 8.61
CA ASP A 161 -16.03 3.02 8.80
C ASP A 161 -14.79 3.62 9.49
N LEU A 162 -14.19 4.63 8.86
CA LEU A 162 -13.04 5.35 9.37
C LEU A 162 -13.35 6.83 9.68
N ALA A 163 -14.63 7.22 9.75
CA ALA A 163 -15.04 8.60 9.98
C ALA A 163 -14.42 9.19 11.27
N ALA A 164 -14.29 8.38 12.33
CA ALA A 164 -13.69 8.80 13.60
C ALA A 164 -12.18 9.11 13.51
N TYR A 165 -11.50 8.67 12.45
CA TYR A 165 -10.07 8.84 12.24
C TYR A 165 -9.74 9.92 11.19
N THR A 166 -10.77 10.57 10.64
CA THR A 166 -10.59 11.74 9.78
C THR A 166 -9.87 12.87 10.51
N GLY A 167 -9.08 13.66 9.79
CA GLY A 167 -8.24 14.72 10.38
C GLY A 167 -6.91 14.23 10.98
N LEU A 168 -6.63 12.93 10.98
CA LEU A 168 -5.41 12.37 11.57
C LEU A 168 -4.33 12.02 10.51
N PRO A 169 -3.04 12.26 10.79
CA PRO A 169 -1.96 12.01 9.84
C PRO A 169 -1.40 10.58 9.89
N THR A 170 -1.72 9.82 10.94
CA THR A 170 -1.03 8.56 11.30
C THR A 170 -2.02 7.42 11.52
N VAL A 171 -2.97 7.26 10.61
CA VAL A 171 -3.95 6.17 10.69
C VAL A 171 -3.32 4.90 10.13
N GLN A 172 -3.52 3.78 10.81
CA GLN A 172 -3.06 2.47 10.36
C GLN A 172 -4.12 1.42 10.65
N VAL A 173 -4.24 0.42 9.79
CA VAL A 173 -5.13 -0.73 9.98
C VAL A 173 -4.28 -1.99 10.13
N ARG A 174 -4.71 -2.91 10.99
CA ARG A 174 -4.18 -4.27 11.02
C ARG A 174 -5.30 -5.29 10.97
N PHE A 175 -5.00 -6.43 10.39
CA PHE A 175 -5.83 -7.62 10.39
C PHE A 175 -5.24 -8.62 11.36
N HIS A 176 -6.10 -9.35 12.07
CA HIS A 176 -5.70 -10.29 13.11
C HIS A 176 -6.36 -11.65 12.85
N SER A 177 -5.55 -12.67 12.60
CA SER A 177 -5.99 -14.06 12.65
C SER A 177 -5.72 -14.56 14.07
N ASP A 178 -6.73 -15.08 14.75
CA ASP A 178 -6.61 -15.57 16.14
C ASP A 178 -7.12 -17.00 16.25
N ASP A 179 -6.20 -17.94 16.44
CA ASP A 179 -6.50 -19.36 16.67
C ASP A 179 -6.57 -19.74 18.17
N GLY A 180 -6.34 -18.78 19.08
CA GLY A 180 -6.28 -19.01 20.53
C GLY A 180 -5.04 -19.76 21.02
N GLY A 181 -3.99 -19.84 20.21
CA GLY A 181 -2.74 -20.58 20.46
C GLY A 181 -2.89 -22.08 20.23
N ALA A 182 -3.91 -22.48 19.47
CA ALA A 182 -4.26 -23.86 19.19
C ALA A 182 -4.54 -24.04 17.69
N TRP A 183 -4.54 -25.29 17.22
CA TRP A 183 -4.77 -25.55 15.81
C TRP A 183 -6.16 -25.08 15.34
N ALA A 184 -6.23 -24.34 14.22
CA ALA A 184 -7.46 -23.86 13.62
C ALA A 184 -7.42 -23.74 12.09
N ALA A 185 -8.44 -23.10 11.51
CA ALA A 185 -8.53 -22.78 10.07
C ALA A 185 -7.64 -21.58 9.69
N GLY A 186 -8.02 -20.81 8.67
CA GLY A 186 -7.30 -19.60 8.26
C GLY A 186 -8.17 -18.35 8.09
N TYR A 187 -7.48 -17.26 7.80
CA TYR A 187 -8.04 -15.95 7.48
C TYR A 187 -7.36 -15.37 6.24
N GLY A 188 -8.17 -14.98 5.24
CA GLY A 188 -7.70 -14.38 3.99
C GLY A 188 -8.17 -12.94 3.86
N ILE A 189 -7.33 -12.09 3.26
CA ILE A 189 -7.56 -10.67 3.02
C ILE A 189 -7.14 -10.33 1.58
N ASP A 190 -7.97 -9.53 0.90
CA ASP A 190 -7.69 -9.05 -0.45
C ASP A 190 -8.39 -7.71 -0.76
N ASN A 191 -8.07 -7.10 -1.89
CA ASN A 191 -8.78 -5.95 -2.48
C ASN A 191 -9.03 -4.77 -1.55
N LEU A 192 -7.98 -4.33 -0.87
CA LEU A 192 -8.09 -3.22 0.07
C LEU A 192 -8.17 -1.88 -0.66
N ALA A 193 -9.29 -1.20 -0.54
CA ALA A 193 -9.54 0.09 -1.17
C ALA A 193 -9.94 1.14 -0.13
N LEU A 194 -9.06 2.14 0.05
CA LEU A 194 -9.31 3.28 0.92
C LEU A 194 -10.07 4.36 0.14
N SER A 195 -11.29 4.67 0.57
CA SER A 195 -12.10 5.76 0.02
C SER A 195 -12.14 6.91 1.01
N CYS A 196 -11.96 8.15 0.53
CA CYS A 196 -12.14 9.31 1.39
C CYS A 196 -12.54 10.58 0.63
N ASP A 197 -13.38 11.39 1.26
CA ASP A 197 -13.77 12.71 0.76
C ASP A 197 -12.72 13.71 1.21
N ILE A 198 -12.00 14.31 0.25
CA ILE A 198 -10.95 15.29 0.56
C ILE A 198 -11.54 16.69 0.59
N ASP A 199 -11.44 17.34 1.74
CA ASP A 199 -11.66 18.77 1.90
C ASP A 199 -10.46 19.51 1.30
N VAL A 200 -10.51 19.74 -0.01
CA VAL A 200 -9.56 20.66 -0.63
C VAL A 200 -9.93 22.07 -0.16
N PRO A 201 -9.06 22.80 0.56
CA PRO A 201 -9.34 24.18 0.89
C PRO A 201 -9.54 24.93 -0.42
N ILE A 202 -10.73 25.50 -0.61
CA ILE A 202 -11.01 26.33 -1.78
C ILE A 202 -10.04 27.51 -1.69
N ILE A 203 -8.99 27.49 -2.51
CA ILE A 203 -8.20 28.69 -2.74
C ILE A 203 -9.13 29.63 -3.51
N THR A 204 -9.85 30.46 -2.77
CA THR A 204 -10.64 31.55 -3.34
C THR A 204 -9.72 32.27 -4.32
N ALA A 205 -10.03 32.23 -5.61
CA ALA A 205 -9.20 32.81 -6.64
C ALA A 205 -8.77 34.22 -6.18
N ILE A 206 -7.47 34.40 -5.92
CA ILE A 206 -6.95 35.73 -5.65
C ILE A 206 -7.34 36.53 -6.88
N ALA A 207 -8.23 37.50 -6.70
CA ALA A 207 -8.61 38.40 -7.76
C ALA A 207 -7.32 38.98 -8.31
N ILE A 208 -6.90 38.53 -9.50
CA ILE A 208 -5.82 39.19 -10.22
C ILE A 208 -6.40 40.58 -10.45
N PRO A 209 -5.86 41.65 -9.84
CA PRO A 209 -6.36 42.98 -10.13
C PRO A 209 -6.20 43.12 -11.63
N THR A 210 -7.33 43.27 -12.34
CA THR A 210 -7.27 43.58 -13.76
C THR A 210 -6.48 44.86 -13.85
N ALA A 211 -5.22 44.77 -14.28
CA ALA A 211 -4.44 45.95 -14.59
C ALA A 211 -5.29 46.67 -15.63
N SER A 212 -5.87 47.82 -15.24
CA SER A 212 -6.67 48.60 -16.16
C SER A 212 -5.84 48.81 -17.41
N PHE A 213 -6.44 48.63 -18.58
CA PHE A 213 -5.77 48.68 -19.88
C PHE A 213 -4.98 50.02 -20.09
N TRP A 214 -5.30 51.04 -19.29
CA TRP A 214 -4.62 52.32 -19.21
C TRP A 214 -3.26 52.29 -18.47
N GLY A 215 -3.06 51.39 -17.50
CA GLY A 215 -1.79 51.26 -16.76
C GLY A 215 -0.63 50.70 -17.59
N LEU A 216 -0.92 49.80 -18.55
CA LEU A 216 0.08 49.25 -19.47
C LEU A 216 0.51 50.24 -20.56
N LEU A 217 -0.38 51.16 -20.98
CA LEU A 217 -0.07 52.21 -21.95
C LEU A 217 0.90 53.28 -21.37
N LEU A 218 0.85 53.53 -20.05
CA LEU A 218 1.76 54.44 -19.37
C LEU A 218 3.20 53.89 -19.29
N LEU A 219 3.39 52.58 -19.05
CA LEU A 219 4.72 51.97 -19.06
C LEU A 219 5.32 51.87 -20.47
N ALA A 220 4.52 51.54 -21.49
CA ALA A 220 4.99 51.49 -22.88
C ALA A 220 5.33 52.90 -23.42
N GLY A 221 4.54 53.92 -23.07
CA GLY A 221 4.81 55.31 -23.43
C GLY A 221 6.08 55.87 -22.77
N LEU A 222 6.34 55.53 -21.50
CA LEU A 222 7.52 55.97 -20.78
C LEU A 222 8.81 55.33 -21.33
N LEU A 223 8.78 54.05 -21.72
CA LEU A 223 9.93 53.40 -22.37
C LEU A 223 10.25 53.99 -23.75
N LEU A 224 9.23 54.37 -24.53
CA LEU A 224 9.43 54.93 -25.87
C LEU A 224 10.04 56.35 -25.81
N VAL A 225 9.66 57.17 -24.83
CA VAL A 225 10.21 58.53 -24.64
C VAL A 225 11.67 58.48 -24.14
N VAL A 226 12.01 57.51 -23.28
CA VAL A 226 13.38 57.29 -22.81
C VAL A 226 14.30 56.78 -23.94
N ALA A 227 13.80 55.90 -24.82
CA ALA A 227 14.53 55.43 -25.99
C ALA A 227 14.78 56.55 -27.02
N MET A 228 13.79 57.41 -27.28
CA MET A 228 13.95 58.53 -28.24
C MET A 228 14.89 59.64 -27.75
N ARG A 229 14.99 59.89 -26.44
CA ARG A 229 15.96 60.88 -25.90
C ARG A 229 17.42 60.43 -26.01
N ARG A 230 17.71 59.13 -26.11
CA ARG A 230 19.08 58.60 -26.28
C ARG A 230 19.55 58.54 -27.74
N MET A 231 18.68 58.80 -28.73
CA MET A 231 19.03 58.71 -30.16
C MET A 231 19.31 60.07 -30.83
N ARG A 232 19.47 61.17 -30.09
CA ARG A 232 20.02 62.40 -30.69
C ARG A 232 21.52 62.23 -30.91
N PRO A 233 22.03 62.28 -32.14
CA PRO A 233 23.47 62.34 -32.37
C PRO A 233 24.00 63.66 -31.80
N GLU A 234 25.08 63.60 -31.01
CA GLU A 234 25.82 64.79 -30.64
C GLU A 234 26.31 65.47 -31.92
N ARG A 235 25.99 66.75 -32.06
CA ARG A 235 26.56 67.58 -33.12
C ARG A 235 28.00 67.88 -32.71
N ASN A 236 28.96 67.54 -33.57
CA ASN A 236 30.34 68.03 -33.48
C ASN A 236 30.39 69.56 -33.43
#